data_AF-A0A8W8I3V7-F1
#
_entry.id   AF-A0A8W8I3V7-F1
#
_cell.length_a   1.000
_cell.length_b   1.000
_cell.length_c   1.000
_cell.angle_alpha   90.00
_cell.angle_beta   90.00
_cell.angle_gamma   90.00
#
_symmetry.space_group_name_H-M   'P 1'
#
loop_
_entity.id
_entity.type
_entity.pdbx_description
1 polymer ?
#
loop_
_entity_poly.entity_id
_entity_poly.type
_entity_poly.pdbx_seq_one_letter_code
_entity_poly.pdbx_strand_id
1 'polypeptide(L)'
;MDGRDFIKQIFSKEMERIWKDPSSKGTVHVLMNLPALAVEFLDSFVGLFNQSSCKPKDPNCLPYVHCYYFSKCENLEQDTREAVERVLGCTLDDNVAIREVRNVAPGKEMMCIKFRVPESVLFKGNVETEDGPAAKKICL
;
A
#
# COMPACT_ATOMS: atom_id res chain seq x y z
N MET A 1 10.68 16.04 1.36
CA MET A 1 9.98 15.00 0.58
C MET A 1 9.52 13.95 1.57
N ASP A 2 8.21 13.76 1.69
CA ASP A 2 7.64 12.67 2.49
C ASP A 2 7.40 11.42 1.63
N GLY A 3 6.71 10.41 2.19
CA GLY A 3 6.37 9.19 1.45
C GLY A 3 5.43 9.45 0.27
N ARG A 4 4.47 10.37 0.41
CA ARG A 4 3.50 10.69 -0.65
C ARG A 4 4.20 11.38 -1.83
N ASP A 5 5.07 12.34 -1.54
CA ASP A 5 5.84 13.03 -2.56
C ASP A 5 6.74 12.06 -3.33
N PHE A 6 7.41 11.15 -2.61
CA PHE A 6 8.25 10.13 -3.23
C PHE A 6 7.44 9.24 -4.19
N ILE A 7 6.28 8.76 -3.74
CA ILE A 7 5.41 7.88 -4.53
C ILE A 7 4.92 8.61 -5.80
N LYS A 8 4.44 9.84 -5.65
CA LYS A 8 3.85 10.62 -6.74
C LYS A 8 4.88 11.12 -7.76
N GLN A 9 6.09 11.49 -7.32
CA GLN A 9 7.04 12.20 -8.18
C GLN A 9 8.18 11.33 -8.71
N ILE A 10 8.64 10.36 -7.93
CA ILE A 10 9.81 9.54 -8.26
C ILE A 10 9.35 8.16 -8.69
N PHE A 11 8.64 7.46 -7.79
CA PHE A 11 8.23 6.09 -8.02
C PHE A 11 7.34 5.93 -9.27
N SER A 12 6.35 6.82 -9.44
CA SER A 12 5.46 6.80 -10.62
C SER A 12 6.24 6.85 -11.94
N LYS A 13 7.22 7.75 -12.04
CA LYS A 13 8.05 7.92 -13.25
C LYS A 13 8.92 6.70 -13.53
N GLU A 14 9.51 6.12 -12.49
CA GLU A 14 10.32 4.90 -12.64
C GLU A 14 9.47 3.69 -13.05
N MET A 15 8.26 3.54 -12.49
CA MET A 15 7.33 2.50 -12.91
C MET A 15 6.94 2.63 -14.38
N GLU A 16 6.60 3.84 -14.83
CA GLU A 16 6.29 4.06 -16.24
C GLU A 16 7.48 3.75 -17.16
N ARG A 17 8.70 4.12 -16.75
CA ARG A 17 9.91 3.80 -17.49
C ARG A 17 10.09 2.28 -17.60
N ILE A 18 9.90 1.55 -16.49
CA ILE A 18 9.99 0.09 -16.44
C ILE A 18 8.94 -0.56 -17.34
N TRP A 19 7.70 -0.09 -17.32
CA TRP A 19 6.61 -0.64 -18.13
C TRP A 19 6.73 -0.33 -19.63
N LYS A 20 7.41 0.76 -20.00
CA LYS A 20 7.69 1.11 -21.41
C LYS A 20 8.87 0.33 -21.99
N ASP A 21 9.77 -0.18 -21.14
CA ASP A 21 10.96 -0.89 -21.57
C ASP A 21 10.70 -2.41 -21.66
N PRO A 22 10.57 -3.00 -22.86
CA PRO A 22 10.32 -4.43 -23.02
C PRO A 22 11.49 -5.31 -22.58
N SER A 23 12.68 -4.73 -22.40
CA SER A 23 13.86 -5.44 -21.88
C SER A 23 13.91 -5.48 -20.36
N SER A 24 13.07 -4.70 -19.68
CA SER A 24 13.01 -4.66 -18.23
C SER A 24 12.55 -6.00 -17.66
N LYS A 25 13.28 -6.50 -16.66
CA LYS A 25 13.03 -7.77 -15.99
C LYS A 25 13.00 -7.58 -14.49
N GLY A 26 12.25 -8.44 -13.82
CA GLY A 26 12.18 -8.49 -12.37
C GLY A 26 10.89 -7.87 -11.82
N THR A 27 10.91 -7.61 -10.53
CA THR A 27 9.73 -7.16 -9.78
C THR A 27 10.11 -5.98 -8.92
N VAL A 28 9.28 -4.94 -8.93
CA VAL A 28 9.48 -3.75 -8.11
C VAL A 28 8.89 -3.96 -6.72
N HIS A 29 9.68 -3.64 -5.70
CA HIS A 29 9.26 -3.69 -4.31
C HIS A 29 9.45 -2.32 -3.67
N VAL A 30 8.38 -1.78 -3.07
CA VAL A 30 8.41 -0.55 -2.29
C VAL A 30 8.45 -0.92 -0.81
N LEU A 31 9.45 -0.40 -0.09
CA LEU A 31 9.61 -0.61 1.35
C LEU A 31 9.14 0.65 2.08
N MET A 32 8.02 0.56 2.79
CA MET A 32 7.45 1.65 3.58
C MET A 32 7.77 1.42 5.06
N ASN A 33 9.05 1.59 5.41
CA ASN A 33 9.59 1.29 6.73
C ASN A 33 9.51 2.48 7.70
N LEU A 34 8.35 3.12 7.78
CA LEU A 34 8.04 4.13 8.78
C LEU A 34 6.73 3.76 9.46
N PRO A 35 6.72 2.82 10.43
CA PRO A 35 5.50 2.11 10.83
C PRO A 35 4.42 3.00 11.45
N ALA A 36 4.81 4.18 11.94
CA ALA A 36 3.88 5.18 12.47
C ALA A 36 3.06 5.90 11.38
N LEU A 37 3.55 5.97 10.13
CA LEU A 37 2.95 6.74 9.03
C LEU A 37 2.76 5.96 7.73
N ALA A 38 3.43 4.81 7.59
CA ALA A 38 3.51 4.07 6.32
C ALA A 38 2.12 3.70 5.76
N VAL A 39 1.20 3.27 6.62
CA VAL A 39 -0.18 2.96 6.20
C VAL A 39 -0.89 4.19 5.64
N GLU A 40 -0.70 5.37 6.23
CA GLU A 40 -1.36 6.59 5.74
C GLU A 40 -0.87 7.00 4.36
N PHE A 41 0.42 6.79 4.05
CA PHE A 41 0.98 7.09 2.74
C PHE A 41 0.50 6.14 1.64
N LEU A 42 -0.20 5.06 1.96
CA LEU A 42 -0.77 4.16 0.95
C LEU A 42 -1.84 4.84 0.10
N ASP A 43 -2.46 5.92 0.60
CA ASP A 43 -3.40 6.76 -0.13
C ASP A 43 -2.81 7.27 -1.45
N SER A 44 -1.50 7.49 -1.50
CA SER A 44 -0.80 8.00 -2.68
C SER A 44 -0.65 6.99 -3.81
N PHE A 45 -0.96 5.70 -3.59
CA PHE A 45 -1.10 4.72 -4.68
C PHE A 45 -2.49 4.75 -5.34
N VAL A 46 -3.51 5.27 -4.64
CA VAL A 46 -4.88 5.29 -5.14
C VAL A 46 -4.97 6.24 -6.33
N GLY A 47 -5.34 5.71 -7.50
CA GLY A 47 -5.43 6.46 -8.75
C GLY A 47 -4.09 6.99 -9.25
N LEU A 48 -2.95 6.50 -8.75
CA LEU A 48 -1.61 7.01 -9.08
C LEU A 48 -1.33 7.06 -10.59
N PHE A 49 -1.89 6.11 -11.34
CA PHE A 49 -1.71 5.98 -12.79
C PHE A 49 -3.03 6.15 -13.56
N ASN A 50 -4.06 6.77 -12.97
CA ASN A 50 -5.39 6.91 -13.60
C ASN A 50 -5.37 7.66 -14.95
N GLN A 51 -4.45 8.60 -15.13
CA GLN A 51 -4.22 9.36 -16.35
C GLN A 51 -3.03 8.86 -17.17
N SER A 52 -2.34 7.80 -16.71
CA SER A 52 -1.20 7.26 -17.43
C SER A 52 -1.65 6.48 -18.65
N SER A 53 -1.04 6.76 -19.79
CA SER A 53 -1.18 5.94 -20.99
C SER A 53 -0.37 4.64 -20.90
N CYS A 54 0.44 4.47 -19.85
CA CYS A 54 1.32 3.34 -19.64
C CYS A 54 0.71 2.39 -18.61
N LYS A 55 -0.01 1.40 -19.12
CA LYS A 55 -0.54 0.29 -18.31
C LYS A 55 0.17 -1.00 -18.71
N PRO A 56 0.78 -1.74 -17.76
CA PRO A 56 1.40 -3.01 -18.09
C PRO A 56 0.34 -4.01 -18.52
N LYS A 57 0.65 -4.83 -19.53
CA LYS A 57 -0.25 -5.92 -19.98
C LYS A 57 -0.24 -7.11 -19.03
N ASP A 58 0.88 -7.34 -18.34
CA ASP A 58 1.04 -8.41 -17.36
C ASP A 58 0.83 -7.84 -15.94
N PRO A 59 -0.21 -8.29 -15.20
CA PRO A 59 -0.41 -7.90 -13.81
C PRO A 59 0.77 -8.23 -12.89
N ASN A 60 1.64 -9.17 -13.25
CA ASN A 60 2.84 -9.48 -12.47
C ASN A 60 3.87 -8.34 -12.46
N CYS A 61 3.78 -7.41 -13.42
CA CYS A 61 4.59 -6.20 -13.47
C CYS A 61 4.13 -5.11 -12.48
N LEU A 62 3.01 -5.31 -11.78
CA LEU A 62 2.57 -4.40 -10.72
C LEU A 62 3.48 -4.54 -9.48
N PRO A 63 3.73 -3.42 -8.77
CA PRO A 63 4.67 -3.36 -7.67
C PRO A 63 4.14 -4.11 -6.44
N TYR A 64 5.04 -4.72 -5.69
CA TYR A 64 4.75 -5.10 -4.30
C TYR A 64 5.02 -3.93 -3.36
N VAL A 65 4.21 -3.80 -2.34
CA VAL A 65 4.45 -2.93 -1.18
C VAL A 65 4.71 -3.80 0.03
N HIS A 66 5.78 -3.49 0.76
CA HIS A 66 6.02 -3.96 2.12
C HIS A 66 5.73 -2.79 3.05
N CYS A 67 4.56 -2.80 3.68
CA CYS A 67 4.11 -1.75 4.58
C CYS A 67 4.31 -2.21 6.02
N TYR A 68 5.04 -1.41 6.80
CA TYR A 68 5.17 -1.65 8.23
C TYR A 68 4.09 -0.90 8.99
N TYR A 69 3.60 -1.48 10.07
CA TYR A 69 2.52 -0.92 10.87
C TYR A 69 2.71 -1.28 12.35
N PHE A 70 2.25 -0.41 13.25
CA PHE A 70 2.19 -0.74 14.67
C PHE A 70 0.77 -1.15 15.04
N SER A 71 0.58 -2.42 15.37
CA SER A 71 -0.68 -2.92 15.91
C SER A 71 -0.65 -2.92 17.44
N LYS A 72 -1.81 -2.69 18.04
CA LYS A 72 -2.06 -2.76 19.49
C LYS A 72 -3.28 -3.63 19.83
N CYS A 73 -3.84 -4.31 18.85
CA CYS A 73 -4.99 -5.19 19.02
C CYS A 73 -4.51 -6.62 19.33
N GLU A 74 -5.38 -7.47 19.87
CA GLU A 74 -5.05 -8.88 20.10
C GLU A 74 -4.84 -9.64 18.78
N ASN A 75 -5.71 -9.41 17.80
CA ASN A 75 -5.57 -9.98 16.45
C ASN A 75 -4.76 -9.04 15.55
N LEU A 76 -3.43 -9.18 15.64
CA LEU A 76 -2.46 -8.34 14.95
C LEU A 76 -2.57 -8.40 13.41
N GLU A 77 -2.83 -9.59 12.86
CA GLU A 77 -2.93 -9.78 11.41
C GLU A 77 -4.17 -9.10 10.85
N GLN A 78 -5.33 -9.30 11.51
CA GLN A 78 -6.58 -8.67 11.11
C GLN A 78 -6.50 -7.15 11.21
N ASP A 79 -5.99 -6.60 12.32
CA ASP A 79 -5.82 -5.15 12.48
C ASP A 79 -4.89 -4.55 11.41
N THR A 80 -3.77 -5.23 11.12
CA THR A 80 -2.83 -4.80 10.07
C THR A 80 -3.49 -4.80 8.69
N ARG A 81 -4.26 -5.84 8.38
CA ARG A 81 -4.97 -5.95 7.10
C ARG A 81 -6.04 -4.87 6.97
N GLU A 82 -6.92 -4.75 7.97
CA GLU A 82 -7.99 -3.74 7.99
C GLU A 82 -7.42 -2.32 7.89
N ALA A 83 -6.28 -2.06 8.52
CA ALA A 83 -5.63 -0.76 8.44
C ALA A 83 -5.20 -0.40 7.00
N VAL A 84 -4.61 -1.35 6.29
CA VAL A 84 -4.21 -1.17 4.89
C VAL A 84 -5.41 -1.08 3.96
N GLU A 85 -6.35 -2.03 4.05
CA GLU A 85 -7.54 -2.08 3.19
C GLU A 85 -8.40 -0.81 3.31
N ARG A 86 -8.52 -0.27 4.53
CA ARG A 86 -9.23 1.00 4.77
C ARG A 86 -8.63 2.17 4.00
N VAL A 87 -7.30 2.29 3.96
CA VAL A 87 -6.64 3.40 3.23
C VAL A 87 -6.68 3.17 1.72
N LEU A 88 -6.54 1.92 1.26
CA LEU A 88 -6.66 1.58 -0.16
C LEU A 88 -8.10 1.70 -0.69
N GLY A 89 -9.09 1.60 0.20
CA GLY A 89 -10.51 1.60 -0.15
C GLY A 89 -10.94 0.34 -0.89
N CYS A 90 -10.25 -0.79 -0.67
CA CYS A 90 -10.60 -2.09 -1.23
C CYS A 90 -10.11 -3.24 -0.33
N THR A 91 -10.78 -4.39 -0.42
CA THR A 91 -10.29 -5.63 0.16
C THR A 91 -9.13 -6.17 -0.68
N LEU A 92 -8.04 -6.58 -0.04
CA LEU A 92 -6.93 -7.26 -0.70
C LEU A 92 -7.32 -8.71 -1.00
N ASP A 93 -6.59 -9.37 -1.90
CA ASP A 93 -6.76 -10.81 -2.12
C ASP A 93 -6.11 -11.65 -1.01
N ASP A 94 -6.26 -12.96 -1.06
CA ASP A 94 -5.66 -13.86 -0.06
C ASP A 94 -4.13 -14.00 -0.24
N ASN A 95 -3.56 -13.47 -1.33
CA ASN A 95 -2.12 -13.55 -1.64
C ASN A 95 -1.31 -12.47 -0.92
N VAL A 96 -1.68 -12.18 0.32
CA VAL A 96 -1.03 -11.22 1.21
C VAL A 96 -0.21 -11.97 2.24
N ALA A 97 1.03 -11.55 2.47
CA ALA A 97 1.84 -12.07 3.56
C ALA A 97 1.91 -11.06 4.68
N ILE A 98 1.40 -11.42 5.86
CA ILE A 98 1.51 -10.63 7.09
C ILE A 98 2.46 -11.36 8.03
N ARG A 99 3.36 -10.62 8.65
CA ARG A 99 4.25 -11.17 9.68
C ARG A 99 4.47 -10.21 10.81
N GLU A 100 4.57 -10.75 12.01
CA GLU A 100 5.13 -10.03 13.16
C GLU A 100 6.63 -9.82 12.95
N VAL A 101 7.10 -8.61 13.23
CA VAL A 101 8.50 -8.22 13.06
C VAL A 101 9.20 -8.18 14.41
N ARG A 102 8.58 -7.52 15.40
CA ARG A 102 9.10 -7.38 16.77
C ARG A 102 8.10 -6.66 17.69
N ASN A 103 8.23 -6.90 18.99
CA ASN A 103 7.71 -6.03 20.03
C ASN A 103 8.47 -4.69 20.05
N VAL A 104 7.73 -3.59 20.14
CA VAL A 104 8.33 -2.24 20.24
C VAL A 104 7.98 -1.52 21.55
N ALA A 105 6.96 -1.99 22.26
CA ALA A 105 6.59 -1.59 23.61
C ALA A 105 5.56 -2.61 24.17
N PRO A 106 5.28 -2.63 25.48
CA PRO A 106 4.20 -3.44 26.03
C PRO A 106 2.88 -3.20 25.29
N GLY A 107 2.28 -4.26 24.76
CA GLY A 107 1.03 -4.21 24.00
C GLY A 107 1.12 -3.49 22.64
N LYS A 108 2.31 -3.38 22.06
CA LYS A 108 2.53 -2.76 20.75
C LYS A 108 3.51 -3.57 19.92
N GLU A 109 2.99 -4.22 18.90
CA GLU A 109 3.75 -5.04 17.97
C GLU A 109 3.97 -4.30 16.66
N MET A 110 5.15 -4.50 16.07
CA MET A 110 5.46 -4.05 14.72
C MET A 110 5.16 -5.19 13.74
N MET A 111 4.23 -4.93 12.83
CA MET A 111 3.81 -5.86 11.78
C MET A 111 4.38 -5.42 10.43
N CYS A 112 4.54 -6.36 9.50
CA CYS A 112 4.83 -6.08 8.11
C CYS A 112 3.83 -6.84 7.24
N ILE A 113 3.08 -6.10 6.42
CA ILE A 113 2.20 -6.64 5.40
C ILE A 113 2.83 -6.44 4.03
N LYS A 114 2.93 -7.53 3.26
CA LYS A 114 3.42 -7.55 1.88
C LYS A 114 2.26 -7.93 0.95
N PHE A 115 1.96 -7.07 0.01
CA PHE A 115 0.91 -7.28 -1.00
C PHE A 115 1.33 -6.69 -2.34
N ARG A 116 0.80 -7.23 -3.44
CA ARG A 116 0.90 -6.57 -4.76
C ARG A 116 -0.20 -5.52 -4.82
N VAL A 117 0.14 -4.29 -5.23
CA VAL A 117 -0.86 -3.22 -5.28
C VAL A 117 -1.88 -3.58 -6.36
N PRO A 118 -3.20 -3.66 -6.03
CA PRO A 118 -4.21 -4.02 -7.00
C PRO A 118 -4.28 -3.03 -8.17
N GLU A 119 -4.57 -3.54 -9.36
CA GLU A 119 -4.81 -2.69 -10.54
C GLU A 119 -5.98 -1.71 -10.29
N SER A 120 -7.03 -2.19 -9.61
CA SER A 120 -8.20 -1.38 -9.23
C SER A 120 -7.86 -0.22 -8.30
N VAL A 121 -6.75 -0.28 -7.55
CA VAL A 121 -6.23 0.81 -6.74
C VAL A 121 -5.44 1.78 -7.62
N LEU A 122 -4.43 1.27 -8.34
CA LEU A 122 -3.48 2.09 -9.10
C LEU A 122 -4.14 2.91 -10.22
N PHE A 123 -5.16 2.35 -10.85
CA PHE A 123 -5.84 2.95 -12.01
C PHE A 123 -7.27 3.42 -11.67
N LYS A 124 -7.60 3.56 -10.38
CA LYS A 124 -8.90 4.05 -9.93
C LYS A 124 -9.21 5.43 -10.54
N GLY A 125 -10.33 5.55 -11.24
CA GLY A 125 -10.85 6.84 -11.69
C GLY A 125 -11.44 7.62 -10.53
N ASN A 126 -11.48 8.95 -10.63
CA ASN A 126 -12.16 9.78 -9.63
C ASN A 126 -13.67 9.50 -9.74
N VAL A 127 -14.22 8.82 -8.74
CA VAL A 127 -15.63 8.92 -8.40
C VAL A 127 -15.65 9.85 -7.20
N GLU A 128 -16.23 11.05 -7.36
CA GLU A 128 -16.46 11.96 -6.23
C GLU A 128 -17.16 11.17 -5.13
N THR A 129 -16.47 10.95 -4.01
CA THR A 129 -17.05 10.27 -2.84
C THR A 129 -16.86 11.20 -1.66
N GLU A 130 -17.98 11.64 -1.08
CA GLU A 130 -18.03 12.48 0.11
C GLU A 130 -17.39 11.73 1.29
N ASP A 131 -16.36 12.33 1.90
CA ASP A 131 -15.65 11.78 3.06
C ASP A 131 -16.55 11.74 4.29
N GLY A 132 -16.93 10.53 4.71
CA GLY A 132 -17.47 10.27 6.05
C GLY A 132 -16.35 10.19 7.09
N PRO A 133 -16.60 10.55 8.37
CA PRO A 133 -15.55 10.69 9.36
C PRO A 133 -14.93 9.33 9.73
N ALA A 134 -13.60 9.28 9.77
CA ALA A 134 -12.83 8.13 10.22
C ALA A 134 -13.17 7.80 11.69
N ALA A 135 -13.88 6.69 11.90
CA ALA A 135 -14.16 6.18 13.24
C ALA A 135 -12.88 5.65 13.88
N LYS A 136 -12.51 6.23 15.04
CA LYS A 136 -11.46 5.69 15.91
C LYS A 136 -12.01 4.41 16.56
N LYS A 137 -11.61 3.24 16.07
CA LYS A 137 -11.86 1.97 16.78
C LYS A 137 -10.93 1.88 17.99
N ILE A 138 -11.53 1.63 19.15
CA ILE A 138 -10.83 1.16 20.35
C ILE A 138 -10.67 -0.35 20.18
N CYS A 139 -9.44 -0.86 20.18
CA CYS A 139 -9.18 -2.29 20.33
C CYS A 139 -9.72 -2.68 21.73
N LEU A 140 -10.70 -3.59 21.77
CA LEU A 140 -11.13 -4.25 23.01
C LEU A 140 -10.13 -5.34 23.38
#